data_AF-A0A7V6NKN5-F1
#
_entry.id   AF-A0A7V6NKN5-F1
#
_cell.length_a   1.000
_cell.length_b   1.000
_cell.length_c   1.000
_cell.angle_alpha   90.00
_cell.angle_beta   90.00
_cell.angle_gamma   90.00
#
_symmetry.space_group_name_H-M   'P 1'
#
loop_
_entity.id
_entity.type
_entity.pdbx_description
1 polymer ?
#
loop_
_entity_poly.entity_id
_entity_poly.type
_entity_poly.pdbx_seq_one_letter_code
_entity_poly.pdbx_strand_id
1 'polypeptide(L)'
;MNNFKCQNCGECCGPVPVTANELTAIKEVISQMPKEEIDRLKRQKRGAFDCILLDKENKKCPVYEVRPKICRMFGFYVGLACPHNDVMLKPREAGYRNMFGGDYVGIMGFDIGWGDLIG
;
A
#
# COMPACT_ATOMS: atom_id res chain seq x y z
N MET A 1 -8.68 19.16 14.17
CA MET A 1 -7.52 18.46 13.57
C MET A 1 -7.93 17.03 13.29
N ASN A 2 -7.64 16.52 12.09
CA ASN A 2 -7.98 15.14 11.73
C ASN A 2 -6.94 14.21 12.41
N ASN A 3 -7.36 13.49 13.45
CA ASN A 3 -6.50 12.69 14.32
C ASN A 3 -6.39 11.22 13.89
N PHE A 4 -6.44 10.95 12.58
CA PHE A 4 -6.35 9.59 12.06
C PHE A 4 -5.08 8.88 12.55
N LYS A 5 -5.24 7.67 13.09
CA LYS A 5 -4.13 6.79 13.50
C LYS A 5 -4.32 5.41 12.86
N CYS A 6 -3.42 5.07 11.94
CA CYS A 6 -3.40 3.74 11.34
C CYS A 6 -3.03 2.70 12.41
N GLN A 7 -3.84 1.64 12.52
CA GLN A 7 -3.62 0.53 13.47
C GLN A 7 -2.90 -0.66 12.83
N ASN A 8 -2.44 -0.51 11.58
CA ASN A 8 -1.81 -1.57 10.79
C ASN A 8 -2.64 -2.86 10.63
N CYS A 9 -3.97 -2.78 10.72
CA CYS A 9 -4.84 -3.96 10.63
C CYS A 9 -4.82 -4.67 9.25
N GLY A 10 -4.36 -3.99 8.20
CA GLY A 10 -4.28 -4.54 6.84
C GLY A 10 -5.58 -4.46 6.04
N GLU A 11 -6.70 -4.04 6.62
CA GLU A 11 -8.00 -4.02 5.93
C GLU A 11 -8.12 -2.95 4.83
N CYS A 12 -7.28 -1.93 4.87
CA CYS A 12 -7.16 -0.95 3.76
C CYS A 12 -6.17 -1.41 2.67
N CYS A 13 -5.45 -2.51 2.88
CA CYS A 13 -4.44 -2.99 1.96
C CYS A 13 -5.08 -3.90 0.91
N GLY A 14 -5.21 -3.40 -0.31
CA GLY A 14 -5.80 -4.13 -1.43
C GLY A 14 -4.97 -4.01 -2.71
N PRO A 15 -5.61 -3.93 -3.88
CA PRO A 15 -4.95 -3.54 -5.12
C PRO A 15 -4.44 -2.09 -4.98
N VAL A 16 -3.14 -1.89 -5.15
CA VAL A 16 -2.51 -0.58 -4.93
C VAL A 16 -1.90 -0.09 -6.25
N PRO A 17 -2.45 0.96 -6.89
CA PRO A 17 -1.77 1.61 -8.00
C PRO A 17 -0.49 2.29 -7.51
N VAL A 18 0.58 2.14 -8.29
CA VAL A 18 1.93 2.61 -7.94
C VAL A 18 2.45 3.48 -9.08
N THR A 19 3.08 4.61 -8.75
CA THR A 19 3.81 5.43 -9.70
C THR A 19 5.24 4.93 -9.92
N ALA A 20 5.90 5.34 -11.01
CA ALA A 20 7.30 4.97 -11.28
C ALA A 20 8.23 5.26 -10.09
N ASN A 21 8.12 6.45 -9.49
CA ASN A 21 8.94 6.86 -8.35
C ASN A 21 8.66 6.04 -7.09
N GLU A 22 7.40 5.71 -6.84
CA GLU A 22 7.01 4.87 -5.70
C GLU A 22 7.50 3.44 -5.89
N LEU A 23 7.45 2.91 -7.11
CA LEU A 23 7.97 1.58 -7.42
C LEU A 23 9.48 1.52 -7.17
N THR A 24 10.23 2.53 -7.59
CA THR A 24 11.67 2.62 -7.31
C THR A 24 11.96 2.61 -5.81
N ALA A 25 11.25 3.43 -5.02
CA ALA A 25 11.43 3.47 -3.56
C ALA A 25 11.05 2.15 -2.88
N ILE A 26 9.99 1.48 -3.36
CA ILE A 26 9.59 0.15 -2.87
C ILE A 26 10.69 -0.87 -3.18
N LYS A 27 11.20 -0.92 -4.41
CA LYS A 27 12.28 -1.83 -4.82
C LYS A 27 13.53 -1.64 -3.95
N GLU A 28 13.90 -0.40 -3.66
CA GLU A 28 15.06 -0.11 -2.81
C GLU A 28 14.90 -0.73 -1.42
N VAL A 29 13.74 -0.57 -0.77
CA VAL A 29 13.47 -1.19 0.53
C VAL A 29 13.47 -2.72 0.42
N ILE A 30 12.83 -3.30 -0.60
CA ILE A 30 12.76 -4.75 -0.79
C ILE A 30 14.16 -5.34 -1.04
N SER A 31 15.03 -4.64 -1.77
CA SER A 31 16.40 -5.10 -2.07
C SER A 31 17.28 -5.24 -0.82
N GLN A 32 16.96 -4.51 0.24
CA GLN A 32 17.67 -4.54 1.53
C GLN A 32 17.07 -5.58 2.50
N MET A 33 15.95 -6.21 2.15
CA MET A 33 15.32 -7.20 3.02
C MET A 33 16.06 -8.54 2.99
N PRO A 34 16.16 -9.25 4.13
CA PRO A 34 16.65 -10.61 4.15
C PRO A 34 15.81 -11.52 3.24
N LYS A 35 16.48 -12.41 2.50
CA LYS A 35 15.83 -13.33 1.57
C LYS A 35 14.78 -14.19 2.27
N GLU A 36 15.05 -14.62 3.49
CA GLU A 36 14.16 -15.43 4.31
C GLU A 36 12.84 -14.71 4.58
N GLU A 37 12.88 -13.39 4.77
CA GLU A 37 11.70 -12.57 5.01
C GLU A 37 10.88 -12.38 3.74
N ILE A 38 11.55 -12.15 2.59
CA ILE A 38 10.89 -12.12 1.28
C ILE A 38 10.20 -13.46 1.00
N ASP A 39 10.91 -14.57 1.20
CA ASP A 39 10.40 -15.91 0.97
C ASP A 39 9.23 -16.24 1.93
N ARG A 40 9.27 -15.76 3.17
CA ARG A 40 8.15 -15.86 4.11
C ARG A 40 6.92 -15.11 3.59
N LEU A 41 7.07 -13.85 3.16
CA LEU A 41 5.96 -13.05 2.63
C LEU A 41 5.34 -13.67 1.37
N LYS A 42 6.15 -14.25 0.49
CA LYS A 42 5.72 -14.95 -0.73
C LYS A 42 4.86 -16.19 -0.45
N ARG A 43 5.14 -16.90 0.64
CA ARG A 43 4.41 -18.12 1.03
C ARG A 43 3.08 -17.87 1.73
N GLN A 44 2.79 -16.65 2.16
CA GLN A 44 1.54 -16.34 2.85
C GLN A 44 0.32 -16.58 1.94
N LYS A 45 -0.73 -17.19 2.49
CA LYS A 45 -2.00 -17.37 1.79
C LYS A 45 -2.72 -16.02 1.64
N ARG A 46 -2.95 -15.62 0.39
CA ARG A 46 -3.54 -14.31 0.02
C ARG A 46 -4.84 -14.50 -0.73
N GLY A 47 -5.79 -13.59 -0.51
CA GLY A 47 -6.95 -13.43 -1.36
C GLY A 47 -6.55 -12.78 -2.69
N ALA A 48 -7.41 -12.91 -3.70
CA ALA A 48 -7.16 -12.36 -5.04
C ALA A 48 -6.92 -10.84 -5.08
N PHE A 49 -7.39 -10.11 -4.06
CA PHE A 49 -7.26 -8.65 -3.98
C PHE A 49 -6.34 -8.19 -2.84
N ASP A 50 -5.71 -9.10 -2.11
CA ASP A 50 -4.76 -8.71 -1.06
C ASP A 50 -3.48 -8.17 -1.70
N CYS A 51 -2.96 -7.04 -1.21
CA CYS A 51 -1.64 -6.55 -1.62
C CYS A 51 -0.56 -7.61 -1.34
N ILE A 52 0.36 -7.85 -2.28
CA ILE A 52 1.45 -8.83 -2.10
C ILE A 52 2.44 -8.43 -1.01
N LEU A 53 2.52 -7.13 -0.68
CA LEU A 53 3.39 -6.58 0.35
C LEU A 53 2.73 -6.54 1.74
N LEU A 54 1.46 -6.94 1.88
CA LEU A 54 0.85 -7.03 3.20
C LEU A 54 1.45 -8.23 3.95
N ASP A 55 2.06 -8.01 5.11
CA ASP A 55 2.38 -9.08 6.04
C ASP A 55 1.15 -9.37 6.90
N LYS A 56 0.37 -10.38 6.52
CA LYS A 56 -0.90 -10.72 7.17
C LYS A 56 -0.70 -11.32 8.56
N GLU A 57 0.39 -12.05 8.73
CA GLU A 57 0.73 -12.72 10.00
C GLU A 57 1.11 -11.68 11.06
N ASN A 58 1.98 -10.73 10.71
CA ASN A 58 2.47 -9.73 11.67
C ASN A 58 1.69 -8.41 11.63
N LYS A 59 0.69 -8.26 10.76
CA LYS A 59 -0.06 -7.02 10.56
C LYS A 59 0.87 -5.84 10.28
N LYS A 60 1.76 -6.02 9.30
CA LYS A 60 2.79 -5.03 8.91
C LYS A 60 2.84 -4.86 7.40
N CYS A 61 3.52 -3.80 6.96
CA CYS A 61 3.93 -3.62 5.59
C CYS A 61 5.45 -3.38 5.62
N PRO A 62 6.28 -4.17 4.93
CA PRO A 62 7.74 -4.02 4.96
C PRO A 62 8.18 -2.66 4.38
N VAL A 63 7.35 -2.07 3.52
CA VAL A 63 7.59 -0.78 2.88
C VAL A 63 6.76 0.35 3.50
N TYR A 64 6.38 0.24 4.79
CA TYR A 64 5.43 1.14 5.45
C TYR A 64 5.75 2.63 5.26
N GLU A 65 7.02 3.00 5.39
CA GLU A 65 7.50 4.40 5.28
C GLU A 65 7.41 4.94 3.85
N VAL A 66 7.62 4.07 2.85
CA VAL A 66 7.59 4.44 1.42
C VAL A 66 6.30 4.02 0.72
N ARG A 67 5.25 3.67 1.48
CA ARG A 67 3.96 3.23 0.93
C ARG A 67 3.43 4.16 -0.15
N PRO A 68 2.79 3.64 -1.22
CA PRO A 68 2.19 4.46 -2.24
C PRO A 68 1.22 5.51 -1.67
N LYS A 69 1.09 6.62 -2.38
CA LYS A 69 0.29 7.79 -2.01
C LYS A 69 -1.14 7.41 -1.67
N ILE A 70 -1.74 6.52 -2.46
CA ILE A 70 -3.08 6.00 -2.22
C ILE A 70 -3.21 5.31 -0.86
N CYS A 71 -2.19 4.56 -0.41
CA CYS A 71 -2.19 3.92 0.91
C CYS A 71 -2.14 4.97 2.04
N ARG A 72 -1.38 6.05 1.85
CA ARG A 72 -1.28 7.17 2.83
C ARG A 72 -2.56 8.01 2.89
N MET A 73 -3.42 7.92 1.89
CA MET A 73 -4.69 8.65 1.82
C MET A 73 -5.85 7.97 2.54
N PHE A 74 -5.75 6.67 2.85
CA PHE A 74 -6.75 5.98 3.65
C PHE A 74 -6.92 6.63 5.03
N GLY A 75 -8.18 6.82 5.43
CA GLY A 75 -8.58 7.54 6.64
C GLY A 75 -8.74 9.05 6.46
N PHE A 76 -8.47 9.62 5.28
CA PHE A 76 -8.54 11.08 5.08
C PHE A 76 -9.56 11.56 4.05
N TYR A 77 -10.05 10.70 3.15
CA TYR A 77 -10.92 11.11 2.04
C TYR A 77 -12.14 10.18 1.89
N VAL A 78 -13.26 10.74 1.44
CA VAL A 78 -14.47 9.96 1.07
C VAL A 78 -14.13 8.99 -0.05
N GLY A 79 -14.47 7.71 0.15
CA GLY A 79 -14.09 6.59 -0.74
C GLY A 79 -12.78 5.89 -0.36
N LEU A 80 -12.01 6.46 0.59
CA LEU A 80 -10.83 5.85 1.21
C LEU A 80 -10.99 5.89 2.74
N ALA A 81 -12.19 5.59 3.23
CA ALA A 81 -12.46 5.55 4.66
C ALA A 81 -11.71 4.39 5.31
N CYS A 82 -11.23 4.59 6.55
CA CYS A 82 -10.70 3.51 7.36
C CYS A 82 -11.84 2.93 8.21
N PRO A 83 -12.05 1.60 8.25
CA PRO A 83 -13.13 1.01 9.04
C PRO A 83 -12.92 1.09 10.56
N HIS A 84 -11.69 1.41 11.01
CA HIS A 84 -11.30 1.44 12.42
C HIS A 84 -11.14 2.84 13.00
N ASN A 85 -11.42 3.88 12.21
CA ASN A 85 -11.30 5.26 12.66
C ASN A 85 -12.53 6.03 12.22
N ASP A 86 -13.23 6.62 13.19
CA ASP A 86 -14.28 7.59 12.91
C ASP A 86 -13.67 8.99 12.90
N VAL A 87 -13.40 9.50 11.70
CA VAL A 87 -12.81 10.82 11.50
C VAL A 87 -13.55 11.57 10.39
N MET A 88 -13.59 12.89 10.49
CA MET A 88 -14.13 13.74 9.43
C MET A 88 -13.29 13.60 8.16
N LEU A 89 -13.89 13.03 7.12
CA LEU A 89 -13.24 12.81 5.83
C LEU A 89 -13.33 14.04 4.94
N LYS A 90 -12.29 14.25 4.12
CA LYS A 90 -12.30 15.26 3.06
C LYS A 90 -13.14 14.76 1.86
N PRO A 91 -13.74 15.65 1.06
CA PRO A 91 -14.50 15.26 -0.12
C PRO A 91 -13.68 14.44 -1.13
N ARG A 92 -14.36 13.62 -1.92
CA ARG A 92 -13.74 12.72 -2.91
C ARG A 92 -12.93 13.48 -3.96
N GLU A 93 -13.41 14.65 -4.37
CA GLU A 93 -12.79 15.55 -5.35
C GLU A 93 -11.42 16.06 -4.86
N ALA A 94 -11.29 16.30 -3.55
CA ALA A 94 -10.01 16.66 -2.96
C ALA A 94 -9.01 15.49 -3.02
N GLY A 95 -9.50 14.25 -2.88
CA GLY A 95 -8.70 13.04 -3.06
C GLY A 95 -8.24 12.89 -4.51
N TYR A 96 -9.14 13.04 -5.47
CA TYR A 96 -8.79 12.97 -6.90
C TYR A 96 -7.75 14.00 -7.30
N ARG A 97 -7.89 15.27 -6.88
CA ARG A 97 -6.86 16.29 -7.13
C ARG A 97 -5.51 15.91 -6.53
N ASN A 98 -5.50 15.23 -5.40
CA ASN A 98 -4.27 14.76 -4.78
C ASN A 98 -3.65 13.60 -5.58
N MET A 99 -4.45 12.71 -6.15
CA MET A 99 -3.97 11.60 -6.99
C MET A 99 -3.61 12.02 -8.43
N PHE A 100 -4.14 13.14 -8.90
CA PHE A 100 -3.99 13.59 -10.29
C PHE A 100 -2.52 13.80 -10.69
N GLY A 101 -2.19 13.43 -11.94
CA GLY A 101 -0.86 13.64 -12.52
C GLY A 101 0.20 12.61 -12.11
N GLY A 102 -0.17 11.53 -11.42
CA GLY A 102 0.76 10.43 -11.15
C GLY A 102 1.11 9.65 -12.42
N ASP A 103 2.39 9.39 -12.62
CA ASP A 103 2.89 8.48 -13.66
C ASP A 103 2.74 7.03 -13.20
N TYR A 104 1.50 6.53 -13.23
CA TYR A 104 1.13 5.20 -12.75
C TYR A 104 1.63 4.12 -13.71
N VAL A 105 2.40 3.18 -13.17
CA VAL A 105 3.05 2.12 -13.96
C VAL A 105 2.39 0.75 -13.79
N GLY A 106 1.48 0.61 -12.83
CA GLY A 106 0.73 -0.62 -12.62
C GLY A 106 0.14 -0.75 -11.22
N ILE A 107 -0.55 -1.86 -11.00
CA ILE A 107 -1.21 -2.23 -9.75
C ILE A 107 -0.42 -3.37 -9.09
N MET A 108 -0.08 -3.19 -7.81
CA MET A 108 0.56 -4.21 -6.98
C MET A 108 -0.23 -5.52 -6.96
N GLY A 109 0.42 -6.63 -7.28
CA GLY A 109 -0.17 -7.97 -7.30
C GLY A 109 -0.95 -8.33 -8.56
N PHE A 110 -1.16 -7.38 -9.48
CA PHE A 110 -1.79 -7.62 -10.78
C PHE A 110 -0.77 -7.43 -11.91
N ASP A 111 -0.25 -6.20 -12.04
CA ASP A 111 0.73 -5.85 -13.07
C ASP A 111 2.16 -5.98 -12.54
N ILE A 112 2.35 -5.75 -11.24
CA ILE A 112 3.66 -5.72 -10.60
C ILE A 112 3.72 -6.81 -9.52
N GLY A 113 4.53 -7.83 -9.74
CA GLY A 113 4.72 -8.98 -8.87
C GLY A 113 6.09 -9.00 -8.19
N TRP A 114 6.38 -10.10 -7.49
CA TRP A 114 7.67 -10.30 -6.82
C TRP A 114 8.86 -10.35 -7.78
N GLY A 115 8.66 -10.80 -9.02
CA GLY A 115 9.71 -10.79 -10.04
C GLY A 115 10.16 -9.37 -10.37
N ASP A 116 9.22 -8.44 -10.44
CA ASP A 116 9.51 -7.02 -10.69
C ASP A 116 10.16 -6.34 -9.49
N LEU A 117 9.87 -6.79 -8.26
CA LEU A 117 10.36 -6.16 -7.04
C LEU A 117 11.78 -6.57 -6.63
N ILE A 118 12.21 -7.77 -7.03
CA ILE A 118 13.50 -8.35 -6.65
C ILE A 118 14.50 -8.32 -7.82
N GLY A 119 13.99 -8.14 -9.05
CA GLY A 119 14.78 -8.05 -10.28
C GLY A 119 15.32 -6.67 -10.59
#